data_AF-A0A1Q4C1X4-F1
#
_entry.id   AF-A0A1Q4C1X4-F1
#
_cell.length_a   1.000
_cell.length_b   1.000
_cell.length_c   1.000
_cell.angle_alpha   90.00
_cell.angle_beta   90.00
_cell.angle_gamma   90.00
#
_symmetry.space_group_name_H-M   'P 1'
#
loop_
_entity.id
_entity.type
_entity.pdbx_description
1 polymer ?
#
loop_
_entity_poly.entity_id
_entity_poly.type
_entity_poly.pdbx_seq_one_letter_code
_entity_poly.pdbx_strand_id
1 'polypeptide(L)'
;MASKAIAVLVALFANATWTDADTVDVVDRGPVNLARFTCTDITRSSLLSRVCYDPTRHDAIIAVQSTYRQYCGVPQTTLDALLNAPSMGQFYNTQMRAEAGNRYACPTASLPNVKS
;
A
#
# COMPACT_ATOMS: atom_id res chain seq x y z
N MET A 1 0.56 58.96 -15.02
CA MET A 1 -0.45 57.86 -15.06
C MET A 1 0.31 56.58 -15.30
N ALA A 2 0.55 55.78 -14.26
CA ALA A 2 1.29 54.52 -14.38
C ALA A 2 0.29 53.36 -14.49
N SER A 3 0.21 52.76 -15.67
CA SER A 3 -0.65 51.61 -15.94
C SER A 3 -0.06 50.36 -15.29
N LYS A 4 -0.93 49.68 -14.53
CA LYS A 4 -0.64 48.49 -13.72
C LYS A 4 -0.27 47.29 -14.60
N ALA A 5 0.93 46.75 -14.44
CA ALA A 5 1.26 45.42 -14.93
C ALA A 5 0.69 44.38 -13.96
N ILE A 6 -0.29 43.59 -14.39
CA ILE A 6 -0.80 42.44 -13.63
C ILE A 6 0.09 41.25 -13.97
N ALA A 7 0.94 40.85 -13.02
CA ALA A 7 1.67 39.59 -13.10
C ALA A 7 0.82 38.47 -12.46
N VAL A 8 0.25 37.59 -13.28
CA VAL A 8 -0.39 36.36 -12.80
C VAL A 8 0.68 35.28 -12.70
N LEU A 9 1.09 34.97 -11.47
CA LEU A 9 1.96 33.83 -11.16
C LEU A 9 1.11 32.56 -11.04
N VAL A 10 1.11 31.74 -12.08
CA VAL A 10 0.54 30.39 -12.05
C VAL A 10 1.55 29.45 -11.41
N ALA A 11 1.36 29.13 -10.12
CA ALA A 11 2.12 28.08 -9.45
C ALA A 11 1.58 26.71 -9.89
N LEU A 12 2.23 26.09 -10.88
CA LEU A 12 1.99 24.69 -11.25
C LEU A 12 2.62 23.80 -10.18
N PHE A 13 1.82 23.33 -9.21
CA PHE A 13 2.22 22.22 -8.35
C PHE A 13 2.27 20.96 -9.20
N ALA A 14 3.46 20.60 -9.65
CA ALA A 14 3.72 19.32 -10.28
C ALA A 14 3.53 18.22 -9.24
N ASN A 15 2.36 17.57 -9.25
CA ASN A 15 2.15 16.32 -8.54
C ASN A 15 2.93 15.23 -9.29
N ALA A 16 4.26 15.20 -9.10
CA ALA A 16 5.09 14.12 -9.56
C ALA A 16 4.69 12.86 -8.77
N THR A 17 3.76 12.09 -9.32
CA THR A 17 3.56 10.72 -8.87
C THR A 17 4.73 9.94 -9.45
N TRP A 18 5.77 9.78 -8.63
CA TRP A 18 6.87 8.87 -8.92
C TRP A 18 6.26 7.46 -9.01
N THR A 19 5.85 7.07 -10.21
CA THR A 19 5.51 5.68 -10.52
C THR A 19 6.83 4.99 -10.82
N ASP A 20 7.67 4.86 -9.79
CA ASP A 20 8.78 3.93 -9.90
C ASP A 20 8.17 2.53 -9.87
N ALA A 21 8.54 1.69 -10.83
CA ALA A 21 8.16 0.29 -10.83
C ALA A 21 8.97 -0.42 -9.75
N ASP A 22 8.69 -0.09 -8.49
CA ASP A 22 9.37 -0.61 -7.33
C ASP A 22 9.12 -2.12 -7.28
N THR A 23 10.19 -2.91 -7.30
CA THR A 23 10.11 -4.32 -6.93
C THR A 23 10.49 -4.43 -5.47
N VAL A 24 9.60 -5.00 -4.66
CA VAL A 24 9.83 -5.17 -3.21
C VAL A 24 9.86 -6.64 -2.85
N ASP A 25 10.77 -7.02 -1.95
CA ASP A 25 10.83 -8.37 -1.41
C ASP A 25 9.76 -8.56 -0.35
N VAL A 26 8.73 -9.34 -0.68
CA VAL A 26 7.63 -9.68 0.22
C VAL A 26 7.98 -10.96 0.97
N VAL A 27 7.83 -10.93 2.30
CA VAL A 27 8.06 -12.11 3.14
C VAL A 27 7.20 -13.29 2.68
N ASP A 28 7.78 -14.50 2.68
CA ASP A 28 7.15 -15.76 2.27
C ASP A 28 6.65 -15.83 0.80
N ARG A 29 6.94 -14.81 -0.01
CA ARG A 29 6.61 -14.77 -1.46
C ARG A 29 7.80 -14.44 -2.35
N GLY A 30 8.73 -13.61 -1.90
CA GLY A 30 9.83 -13.08 -2.70
C GLY A 30 9.48 -11.78 -3.44
N PRO A 31 10.20 -11.44 -4.52
CA PRO A 31 10.08 -10.15 -5.19
C PRO A 31 8.71 -9.96 -5.85
N VAL A 32 8.09 -8.81 -5.62
CA VAL A 32 6.82 -8.40 -6.23
C VAL A 32 6.96 -7.04 -6.87
N ASN A 33 6.62 -6.97 -8.16
CA ASN A 33 6.56 -5.72 -8.91
C ASN A 33 5.30 -4.93 -8.52
N LEU A 34 5.50 -3.67 -8.10
CA LEU A 34 4.46 -2.78 -7.62
C LEU A 34 3.80 -1.93 -8.71
N ALA A 35 4.16 -2.07 -10.00
CA ALA A 35 3.65 -1.22 -11.09
C ALA A 35 2.11 -1.20 -11.22
N ARG A 36 1.43 -2.23 -10.74
CA ARG A 36 -0.05 -2.32 -10.73
C ARG A 36 -0.71 -1.81 -9.45
N PHE A 37 0.08 -1.53 -8.41
CA PHE A 37 -0.41 -1.10 -7.12
C PHE A 37 -0.38 0.42 -7.03
N THR A 38 -1.40 0.99 -6.41
CA THR A 38 -1.36 2.38 -5.95
C THR A 38 -0.76 2.41 -4.55
N CYS A 39 0.40 3.03 -4.42
CA CYS A 39 1.14 3.11 -3.16
C CYS A 39 0.96 4.47 -2.47
N THR A 40 0.81 4.42 -1.14
CA THR A 40 0.76 5.59 -0.26
C THR A 40 1.85 5.41 0.81
N ASP A 41 2.78 6.36 0.86
CA ASP A 41 3.77 6.45 1.92
C ASP A 41 3.12 6.98 3.21
N ILE A 42 3.47 6.34 4.33
CA ILE A 42 2.86 6.61 5.63
C ILE A 42 3.87 7.30 6.53
N THR A 43 3.59 8.55 6.90
CA THR A 43 4.44 9.36 7.79
C THR A 43 3.88 9.49 9.21
N ARG A 44 2.59 9.16 9.41
CA ARG A 44 1.86 9.33 10.67
C ARG A 44 1.84 8.09 11.58
N SER A 45 2.68 7.10 11.29
CA SER A 45 2.74 5.84 12.03
C SER A 45 4.19 5.39 12.16
N SER A 46 4.56 4.85 13.34
CA SER A 46 5.86 4.23 13.59
C SER A 46 5.94 2.76 13.18
N LEU A 47 4.80 2.13 12.92
CA LEU A 47 4.71 0.71 12.57
C LEU A 47 4.67 0.48 11.06
N LEU A 48 3.76 1.19 10.39
CA LEU A 48 3.57 1.16 8.94
C LEU A 48 4.32 2.31 8.29
N SER A 49 5.05 2.02 7.22
CA SER A 49 5.78 3.03 6.43
C SER A 49 5.26 3.18 4.99
N ARG A 50 4.61 2.16 4.43
CA ARG A 50 4.05 2.19 3.07
C ARG A 50 2.90 1.20 2.94
N VAL A 51 1.85 1.59 2.21
CA VAL A 51 0.70 0.76 1.88
C VAL A 51 0.47 0.81 0.37
N CYS A 52 0.44 -0.32 -0.28
CA CYS A 52 0.22 -0.47 -1.72
C CYS A 52 -1.02 -1.32 -1.97
N TYR A 53 -1.93 -0.88 -2.84
CA TYR A 53 -3.18 -1.58 -3.12
C TYR A 53 -3.45 -1.76 -4.61
N ASP A 54 -3.85 -2.97 -4.98
CA ASP A 54 -4.38 -3.30 -6.30
C ASP A 54 -5.90 -3.51 -6.16
N PRO A 55 -6.74 -2.55 -6.59
CA PRO A 55 -8.19 -2.66 -6.48
C PRO A 55 -8.78 -3.73 -7.42
N THR A 56 -8.04 -4.17 -8.44
CA THR A 56 -8.50 -5.20 -9.39
C THR A 56 -8.46 -6.59 -8.76
N ARG A 57 -7.45 -6.86 -7.93
CA ARG A 57 -7.30 -8.15 -7.23
C ARG A 57 -7.66 -8.09 -5.75
N HIS A 58 -7.94 -6.90 -5.22
CA HIS A 58 -8.07 -6.66 -3.79
C HIS A 58 -6.83 -7.13 -3.01
N ASP A 59 -5.65 -6.98 -3.63
CA ASP A 59 -4.36 -7.32 -3.02
C ASP A 59 -3.79 -6.07 -2.34
N ALA A 60 -3.31 -6.21 -1.11
CA ALA A 60 -2.55 -5.19 -0.42
C ALA A 60 -1.13 -5.67 -0.14
N ILE A 61 -0.15 -4.79 -0.31
CA ILE A 61 1.23 -4.98 0.15
C ILE A 61 1.51 -3.87 1.16
N ILE A 62 1.87 -4.24 2.39
CA ILE A 62 2.07 -3.31 3.49
C ILE A 62 3.49 -3.48 4.03
N ALA A 63 4.23 -2.37 4.10
CA ALA A 63 5.51 -2.31 4.79
C ALA A 63 5.28 -2.09 6.29
N VAL A 64 5.63 -3.10 7.07
CA VAL A 64 5.48 -3.14 8.53
C VAL A 64 6.88 -3.27 9.13
N GLN A 65 7.37 -2.23 9.80
CA GLN A 65 8.76 -2.16 10.31
C GLN A 65 9.78 -2.57 9.23
N SER A 66 9.65 -1.99 8.03
CA SER A 66 10.48 -2.27 6.85
C SER A 66 10.36 -3.68 6.26
N THR A 67 9.47 -4.53 6.76
CA THR A 67 9.17 -5.83 6.15
C THR A 67 7.90 -5.72 5.32
N TYR A 68 7.97 -6.04 4.03
CA TYR A 68 6.78 -6.08 3.17
C TYR A 68 6.01 -7.38 3.37
N ARG A 69 4.70 -7.25 3.62
CA ARG A 69 3.76 -8.37 3.77
C ARG A 69 2.63 -8.22 2.77
N GLN A 70 2.23 -9.32 2.15
CA GLN A 70 1.07 -9.32 1.27
C GLN A 70 -0.18 -9.84 1.97
N TYR A 71 -1.29 -9.20 1.65
CA TYR A 71 -2.63 -9.58 2.02
C TYR A 71 -3.49 -9.69 0.76
N CYS A 72 -4.30 -10.75 0.68
CA CYS A 72 -5.16 -11.00 -0.48
C CYS A 72 -6.64 -10.89 -0.07
N GLY A 73 -7.48 -10.38 -0.98
CA GLY A 73 -8.91 -10.24 -0.73
C GLY A 73 -9.26 -9.17 0.32
N VAL A 74 -8.43 -8.13 0.47
CA VAL A 74 -8.69 -7.02 1.40
C VAL A 74 -9.72 -6.07 0.77
N PRO A 75 -10.92 -5.90 1.37
CA PRO A 75 -11.90 -4.94 0.87
C PRO A 75 -11.31 -3.53 0.90
N GLN A 76 -11.59 -2.73 -0.14
CA GLN A 76 -11.11 -1.34 -0.21
C GLN A 76 -11.52 -0.55 1.04
N THR A 77 -12.73 -0.77 1.55
CA THR A 77 -13.22 -0.14 2.80
C THR A 77 -12.38 -0.46 4.02
N THR A 78 -11.76 -1.65 4.09
CA THR A 78 -10.85 -2.01 5.19
C THR A 78 -9.53 -1.25 5.06
N LEU A 79 -9.04 -1.07 3.83
CA LEU A 79 -7.85 -0.29 3.57
C LEU A 79 -8.08 1.20 3.87
N ASP A 80 -9.21 1.74 3.44
CA ASP A 80 -9.61 3.13 3.74
C ASP A 80 -9.72 3.34 5.25
N ALA A 81 -10.30 2.38 5.98
CA ALA A 81 -10.36 2.43 7.44
C ALA A 81 -8.96 2.37 8.08
N LEU A 82 -8.02 1.58 7.54
CA LEU A 82 -6.63 1.57 8.00
C LEU A 82 -5.97 2.94 7.80
N LEU A 83 -6.08 3.52 6.61
CA LEU A 83 -5.42 4.79 6.25
C LEU A 83 -5.98 5.99 7.02
N ASN A 84 -7.25 5.92 7.42
CA ASN A 84 -7.93 6.96 8.19
C ASN A 84 -7.94 6.70 9.71
N ALA A 85 -7.40 5.56 10.17
CA ALA A 85 -7.42 5.21 11.59
C ALA A 85 -6.65 6.23 12.45
N PRO A 86 -7.17 6.62 13.62
CA PRO A 86 -6.44 7.47 14.58
C PRO A 86 -5.09 6.85 14.99
N SER A 87 -5.06 5.52 15.11
CA SER A 87 -3.85 4.73 15.31
C SER A 87 -3.78 3.61 14.28
N MET A 88 -3.05 3.85 13.19
CA MET A 88 -2.88 2.88 12.09
C MET A 88 -2.26 1.57 12.58
N GLY A 89 -1.30 1.63 13.51
CA GLY A 89 -0.66 0.45 14.08
C GLY A 89 -1.63 -0.41 14.90
N GLN A 90 -2.51 0.22 15.69
CA GLN A 90 -3.53 -0.51 16.45
C GLN A 90 -4.57 -1.14 15.52
N PHE A 91 -5.01 -0.42 14.49
CA PHE A 91 -5.91 -0.98 13.47
C PHE A 91 -5.27 -2.18 12.78
N TYR A 92 -4.02 -2.04 12.31
CA TYR A 92 -3.29 -3.13 11.68
C TYR A 92 -3.19 -4.36 12.60
N ASN A 93 -2.78 -4.18 13.86
CA ASN A 93 -2.63 -5.29 14.80
C ASN A 93 -3.96 -6.03 15.10
N THR A 94 -5.09 -5.34 15.05
CA THR A 94 -6.41 -5.91 15.37
C THR A 94 -7.17 -6.45 14.17
N GLN A 95 -7.01 -5.85 12.99
CA GLN A 95 -7.80 -6.17 11.80
C GLN A 95 -7.02 -6.90 10.71
N MET A 96 -5.68 -6.81 10.69
CA MET A 96 -4.87 -7.30 9.57
C MET A 96 -3.77 -8.26 9.98
N ARG A 97 -3.12 -8.03 11.13
CA ARG A 97 -2.06 -8.91 11.64
C ARG A 97 -2.61 -10.31 11.86
N ALA A 98 -1.76 -11.32 11.66
CA ALA A 98 -2.08 -12.74 11.66
C ALA A 98 -2.96 -13.23 12.84
N GLU A 99 -2.91 -12.57 14.00
CA GLU A 99 -3.75 -12.85 15.17
C GLU A 99 -5.26 -12.58 14.92
N ALA A 100 -5.62 -11.81 13.89
CA ALA A 100 -6.96 -11.71 13.33
C ALA A 100 -7.32 -12.90 12.40
N GLY A 101 -6.80 -14.08 12.72
CA GLY A 101 -7.23 -15.36 12.14
C GLY A 101 -6.96 -15.54 10.65
N ASN A 102 -5.77 -15.18 10.14
CA ASN A 102 -5.39 -15.40 8.72
C ASN A 102 -6.41 -14.90 7.67
N ARG A 103 -7.33 -13.99 8.05
CA ARG A 103 -8.48 -13.59 7.22
C ARG A 103 -8.11 -13.03 5.85
N TYR A 104 -6.91 -12.47 5.72
CA TYR A 104 -6.37 -11.94 4.47
C TYR A 104 -5.04 -12.59 4.08
N ALA A 105 -4.68 -13.72 4.70
CA ALA A 105 -3.52 -14.48 4.27
C ALA A 105 -3.73 -14.90 2.82
N CYS A 106 -2.74 -14.62 1.98
CA CYS A 106 -2.79 -15.08 0.60
C CYS A 106 -2.75 -16.60 0.56
N PRO A 107 -3.61 -17.25 -0.26
CA PRO A 107 -3.47 -18.67 -0.51
C PRO A 107 -2.04 -18.94 -0.98
N THR A 108 -1.32 -19.82 -0.30
CA THR A 108 -0.11 -20.41 -0.89
C THR A 108 -0.56 -21.11 -2.16
N ALA A 109 0.10 -20.80 -3.29
CA ALA A 109 -0.15 -21.53 -4.51
C ALA A 109 0.08 -23.02 -4.21
N SER A 110 -0.99 -23.82 -4.16
CA SER A 110 -0.85 -25.26 -4.15
C SER A 110 -0.14 -25.60 -5.46
N LEU A 111 1.14 -25.94 -5.40
CA LEU A 111 1.80 -26.57 -6.54
C LEU A 111 0.92 -27.78 -6.90
N PRO A 112 0.41 -27.90 -8.14
CA PRO A 112 -0.29 -29.12 -8.53
C PRO A 112 0.68 -30.27 -8.31
N ASN A 113 0.24 -31.31 -7.58
CA ASN A 113 0.99 -32.53 -7.36
C ASN A 113 1.66 -32.98 -8.67
N VAL A 114 2.98 -32.77 -8.80
CA VAL A 114 3.77 -33.40 -9.84
C VAL A 114 3.91 -34.85 -9.43
N LYS A 115 2.97 -35.69 -9.90
CA LYS A 115 3.09 -37.13 -9.81
C LYS A 115 4.31 -37.54 -10.64
N SER A 116 5.37 -37.96 -9.96
CA SER A 116 6.47 -38.72 -10.57
C SER A 116 5.99 -40.08 -11.06
#